data_AF-A0A954YMS1-F1
#
_entry.id   AF-A0A954YMS1-F1
#
_cell.length_a   1.000
_cell.length_b   1.000
_cell.length_c   1.000
_cell.angle_alpha   90.00
_cell.angle_beta   90.00
_cell.angle_gamma   90.00
#
_symmetry.space_group_name_H-M   'P 1'
#
loop_
_entity.id
_entity.type
_entity.pdbx_description
1 polymer ?
#
loop_
_entity_poly.entity_id
_entity_poly.type
_entity_poly.pdbx_seq_one_letter_code
_entity_poly.pdbx_strand_id
1 'polypeptide(L)'
;MAGAFPGRISLPTPVGEMAAFTLFESPIMAAELADKFPEIRTYAGQGVDDPTATLRLDISPAGVHAQVLSATSTFYIDPYFRGYDKFYASYFPGDLKSRPIAETLLPSKSPSFSLAAPSTTISSPLAVGAELRKYDLALAATAEYTQFHGGTVADGLNAIVTAVNRVNGIYERAVAVRFELVAENDQLVYTDAALDPYTNNDADALADENQQTVDSIVGAGNYDIGHVLSTGTSATAALGVVGVEGQKAKGVTGNPQPVGDAFLVDHLAHEIGHQFGANHTFNGLGGNCANGSRNPDSAFEPGSGSTVFGYAGRCGDDDLQSNSDPYFHASSFHEIVSYSTQGVGSAVADVLATGNNVPQVDGGADYVIPADTAFALAATGSDPDPGDVLTYSWEQMD
;
A
#
# COMPACT_ATOMS: atom_id res chain seq x y z
N MET A 1 16.08 -17.09 1.75
CA MET A 1 16.93 -15.91 1.53
C MET A 1 18.37 -16.21 1.93
N ALA A 2 19.35 -15.94 1.06
CA ALA A 2 20.77 -15.99 1.36
C ALA A 2 21.40 -14.68 0.86
N GLY A 3 21.67 -13.75 1.79
CA GLY A 3 22.28 -12.46 1.48
C GLY A 3 22.45 -11.61 2.74
N ALA A 4 23.72 -11.39 3.11
CA ALA A 4 24.24 -10.49 4.16
C ALA A 4 23.90 -10.82 5.64
N PHE A 5 24.89 -10.57 6.50
CA PHE A 5 24.84 -10.81 7.95
C PHE A 5 23.62 -10.12 8.59
N PRO A 6 22.84 -10.82 9.44
CA PRO A 6 21.74 -10.18 10.15
C PRO A 6 22.29 -9.07 11.06
N GLY A 7 21.95 -7.82 10.74
CA GLY A 7 22.13 -6.71 11.67
C GLY A 7 21.08 -6.81 12.77
N ARG A 8 21.37 -6.29 13.97
CA ARG A 8 20.35 -6.09 14.99
C ARG A 8 20.17 -4.60 15.21
N ILE A 9 18.92 -4.14 15.25
CA ILE A 9 18.57 -2.78 15.61
C ILE A 9 17.62 -2.79 16.80
N SER A 10 17.67 -1.73 17.60
CA SER A 10 16.66 -1.45 18.61
C SER A 10 16.06 -0.09 18.33
N LEU A 11 14.73 -0.03 18.27
CA LEU A 11 13.96 1.15 17.92
C LEU A 11 13.12 1.60 19.11
N PRO A 12 13.04 2.91 19.41
CA PRO A 12 12.12 3.41 20.42
C PRO A 12 10.68 3.23 19.96
N THR A 13 9.85 2.73 20.86
CA THR A 13 8.40 2.63 20.69
C THR A 13 7.72 3.93 21.16
N PRO A 14 6.45 4.19 20.78
CA PRO A 14 5.75 5.40 21.22
C PRO A 14 5.53 5.46 22.74
N VAL A 15 5.62 4.32 23.44
CA VAL A 15 5.47 4.22 24.90
C VAL A 15 6.80 4.34 25.66
N GLY A 16 7.92 4.59 24.96
CA GLY A 16 9.23 4.81 25.55
C GLY A 16 10.05 3.55 25.82
N GLU A 17 9.55 2.37 25.46
CA GLU A 17 10.30 1.11 25.48
C GLU A 17 11.11 0.93 24.19
N MET A 18 12.09 0.02 24.19
CA MET A 18 12.88 -0.33 23.00
C MET A 18 12.42 -1.67 22.44
N ALA A 19 12.10 -1.73 21.15
CA ALA A 19 11.79 -2.96 20.43
C ALA A 19 13.00 -3.39 19.58
N ALA A 20 13.42 -4.66 19.70
CA ALA A 20 14.58 -5.17 18.97
C ALA A 20 14.17 -5.97 17.71
N PHE A 21 14.91 -5.78 16.62
CA PHE A 21 14.67 -6.44 15.35
C PHE A 21 15.94 -7.02 14.76
N THR A 22 15.81 -8.18 14.12
CA THR A 22 16.81 -8.69 13.18
C THR A 22 16.55 -8.08 11.81
N LEU A 23 17.58 -7.51 11.18
CA LEU A 23 17.51 -6.81 9.91
C LEU A 23 18.20 -7.59 8.79
N PHE A 24 17.62 -7.49 7.61
CA PHE A 24 18.21 -7.91 6.35
C PHE A 24 17.97 -6.84 5.28
N GLU A 25 18.92 -6.70 4.37
CA GLU A 25 18.77 -5.80 3.24
C GLU A 25 17.62 -6.27 2.35
N SER A 26 16.72 -5.35 2.02
CA SER A 26 15.57 -5.61 1.16
C SER A 26 15.48 -4.45 0.17
N PRO A 27 16.34 -4.42 -0.86
CA PRO A 27 16.34 -3.34 -1.83
C PRO A 27 14.99 -3.28 -2.54
N ILE A 28 14.53 -2.04 -2.82
CA ILE A 28 13.29 -1.76 -3.56
C ILE A 28 13.55 -0.86 -4.78
N MET A 29 14.81 -0.72 -5.17
CA MET A 29 15.24 -0.07 -6.39
C MET A 29 15.93 -1.11 -7.25
N ALA A 30 15.69 -1.09 -8.56
CA ALA A 30 16.51 -1.79 -9.52
C ALA A 30 18.00 -1.46 -9.30
N ALA A 31 18.88 -2.43 -9.59
CA ALA A 31 20.30 -2.32 -9.27
C ALA A 31 20.95 -1.07 -9.88
N GLU A 32 20.58 -0.73 -11.11
CA GLU A 32 21.07 0.44 -11.84
C GLU A 32 20.65 1.76 -11.19
N LEU A 33 19.44 1.82 -10.62
CA LEU A 33 18.97 2.99 -9.88
C LEU A 33 19.69 3.08 -8.52
N ALA A 34 19.85 1.95 -7.82
CA ALA A 34 20.58 1.88 -6.56
C ALA A 34 22.06 2.28 -6.71
N ASP A 35 22.70 1.96 -7.84
CA ASP A 35 24.07 2.38 -8.15
C ASP A 35 24.21 3.90 -8.34
N LYS A 36 23.16 4.57 -8.80
CA LYS A 36 23.11 6.04 -8.92
C LYS A 36 22.90 6.73 -7.57
N PHE A 37 22.17 6.10 -6.66
CA PHE A 37 21.79 6.64 -5.33
C PHE A 37 22.16 5.66 -4.19
N PRO A 38 23.45 5.29 -4.03
CA PRO A 38 23.89 4.25 -3.10
C PRO A 38 23.72 4.59 -1.61
N GLU A 39 23.43 5.86 -1.31
CA GLU A 39 23.10 6.37 0.01
C GLU A 39 21.66 6.07 0.46
N ILE A 40 20.77 5.67 -0.46
CA ILE A 40 19.38 5.29 -0.16
C ILE A 40 19.32 3.77 -0.02
N ARG A 41 19.01 3.28 1.18
CA ARG A 41 18.98 1.84 1.48
C ARG A 41 17.73 1.45 2.23
N THR A 42 17.19 0.28 1.87
CA THR A 42 15.98 -0.26 2.47
C THR A 42 16.24 -1.63 3.09
N TYR A 43 15.58 -1.88 4.21
CA TYR A 43 15.72 -3.06 5.02
C TYR A 43 14.34 -3.58 5.40
N ALA A 44 14.26 -4.90 5.55
CA ALA A 44 13.16 -5.55 6.22
C ALA A 44 13.68 -6.21 7.50
N GLY A 45 12.78 -6.45 8.45
CA GLY A 45 13.16 -7.05 9.72
C GLY A 45 12.05 -7.80 10.42
N GLN A 46 12.47 -8.64 11.35
CA GLN A 46 11.63 -9.48 12.19
C GLN A 46 11.90 -9.16 13.65
N GLY A 47 10.84 -8.99 14.44
CA GLY A 47 10.91 -8.73 15.86
C GLY A 47 11.59 -9.88 16.60
N VAL A 48 12.49 -9.53 17.52
CA VAL A 48 13.21 -10.50 18.38
C VAL A 48 12.38 -10.85 19.60
N ASP A 49 11.73 -9.84 20.19
CA ASP A 49 10.95 -9.98 21.41
C ASP A 49 9.45 -10.23 21.10
N ASP A 50 8.99 -9.72 19.96
CA ASP A 50 7.65 -9.98 19.40
C ASP A 50 7.79 -10.66 18.03
N PRO A 51 7.54 -11.98 17.92
CA PRO A 51 7.62 -12.70 16.65
C PRO A 51 6.51 -12.33 15.66
N THR A 52 5.48 -11.59 16.06
CA THR A 52 4.45 -11.07 15.14
C THR A 52 4.84 -9.74 14.50
N ALA A 53 5.87 -9.07 15.04
CA ALA A 53 6.28 -7.76 14.58
C ALA A 53 7.19 -7.83 13.35
N THR A 54 6.77 -7.22 12.25
CA THR A 54 7.60 -6.98 11.06
C THR A 54 8.04 -5.53 11.00
N LEU A 55 9.20 -5.29 10.39
CA LEU A 55 9.80 -3.97 10.23
C LEU A 55 10.09 -3.68 8.76
N ARG A 56 9.67 -2.52 8.28
CA ARG A 56 10.22 -1.86 7.08
C ARG A 56 10.99 -0.62 7.49
N LEU A 57 12.24 -0.52 7.05
CA LEU A 57 13.13 0.57 7.42
C LEU A 57 13.88 1.09 6.20
N ASP A 58 13.99 2.40 6.08
CA ASP A 58 14.86 3.05 5.11
C ASP A 58 15.83 4.01 5.79
N ILE A 59 17.03 4.09 5.22
CA ILE A 59 18.09 5.00 5.62
C ILE A 59 18.52 5.77 4.38
N SER A 60 18.46 7.10 4.45
CA SER A 60 18.83 8.00 3.36
C SER A 60 19.35 9.33 3.91
N PRO A 61 19.82 10.27 3.07
CA PRO A 61 20.12 11.63 3.50
C PRO A 61 18.93 12.36 4.13
N ALA A 62 17.69 11.93 3.86
CA ALA A 62 16.50 12.48 4.47
C ALA A 62 16.28 11.99 5.92
N GLY A 63 17.03 10.97 6.37
CA GLY A 63 16.98 10.41 7.71
C GLY A 63 16.65 8.92 7.72
N VAL A 64 16.16 8.46 8.87
CA VAL A 64 15.66 7.09 9.07
C VAL A 64 14.14 7.10 9.18
N HIS A 65 13.48 6.27 8.37
CA HIS A 65 12.04 6.04 8.49
C HIS A 65 11.81 4.56 8.81
N ALA A 66 10.88 4.27 9.72
CA ALA A 66 10.58 2.90 10.15
C ALA A 66 9.08 2.69 10.31
N GLN A 67 8.58 1.57 9.82
CA GLN A 67 7.22 1.09 10.02
C GLN A 67 7.30 -0.27 10.70
N VAL A 68 6.64 -0.37 11.86
CA VAL A 68 6.50 -1.61 12.59
C VAL A 68 5.04 -2.01 12.57
N LEU A 69 4.76 -3.21 12.08
CA LEU A 69 3.43 -3.80 12.06
C LEU A 69 3.46 -5.07 12.91
N SER A 70 2.59 -5.21 13.91
CA SER A 70 2.51 -6.40 14.76
C SER A 70 1.06 -6.80 15.06
N ALA A 71 0.87 -7.91 15.78
CA ALA A 71 -0.45 -8.35 16.24
C ALA A 71 -1.09 -7.41 17.27
N THR A 72 -0.27 -6.61 17.98
CA THR A 72 -0.73 -5.84 19.15
C THR A 72 -0.55 -4.34 18.97
N SER A 73 0.35 -3.91 18.09
CA SER A 73 0.67 -2.51 17.89
C SER A 73 1.27 -2.23 16.51
N THR A 74 0.78 -1.18 15.87
CA THR A 74 1.39 -0.58 14.70
C THR A 74 1.98 0.77 15.10
N PHE A 75 3.23 1.04 14.75
CA PHE A 75 3.83 2.35 14.98
C PHE A 75 4.87 2.71 13.93
N TYR A 76 5.18 4.00 13.90
CA TYR A 76 6.08 4.59 12.93
C TYR A 76 7.19 5.37 13.62
N ILE A 77 8.32 5.53 12.94
CA ILE A 77 9.42 6.41 13.35
C ILE A 77 9.84 7.21 12.15
N ASP A 78 9.78 8.53 12.26
CA ASP A 78 10.17 9.45 11.20
C ASP A 78 10.92 10.68 11.76
N PRO A 79 11.72 11.38 10.93
CA PRO A 79 12.29 12.66 11.29
C PRO A 79 11.18 13.65 11.71
N TYR A 80 11.34 14.24 12.89
CA TYR A 80 10.33 15.15 13.45
C TYR A 80 10.23 16.48 12.69
N PHE A 81 11.35 16.93 12.12
CA PHE A 81 11.38 18.11 11.26
C PHE A 81 11.98 17.76 9.90
N ARG A 82 11.35 18.23 8.83
CA ARG A 82 11.87 18.06 7.47
C ARG A 82 13.27 18.66 7.35
N GLY A 83 14.18 17.92 6.71
CA GLY A 83 15.57 18.35 6.50
C GLY A 83 16.39 18.40 7.80
N TYR A 84 15.90 17.79 8.88
CA TYR A 84 16.60 17.73 10.15
C TYR A 84 16.62 16.30 10.71
N ASP A 85 17.76 15.66 10.54
CA ASP A 85 18.00 14.24 10.80
C ASP A 85 18.36 13.91 12.27
N LYS A 86 18.25 14.86 13.20
CA LYS A 86 18.66 14.66 14.61
C LYS A 86 17.53 14.43 15.60
N PHE A 87 16.29 14.76 15.24
CA PHE A 87 15.12 14.51 16.08
C PHE A 87 14.16 13.60 15.33
N TYR A 88 13.68 12.57 16.02
CA TYR A 88 12.72 11.60 15.50
C TYR A 88 11.52 11.55 16.43
N ALA A 89 10.34 11.31 15.86
CA ALA A 89 9.15 10.94 16.61
C ALA A 89 8.87 9.46 16.39
N SER A 90 8.55 8.76 17.48
CA SER A 90 7.88 7.46 17.42
C SER A 90 6.41 7.67 17.78
N TYR A 91 5.49 7.24 16.92
CA TYR A 91 4.07 7.58 17.06
C TYR A 91 3.16 6.46 16.53
N PHE A 92 1.92 6.43 17.00
CA PHE A 92 0.88 5.55 16.51
C PHE A 92 0.16 6.17 15.30
N PRO A 93 -0.43 5.37 14.39
CA PRO A 93 -1.20 5.89 13.26
C PRO A 93 -2.24 6.94 13.68
N GLY A 94 -2.96 6.72 14.78
CA GLY A 94 -3.99 7.62 15.30
C GLY A 94 -3.50 8.95 15.88
N ASP A 95 -2.19 9.11 16.10
CA ASP A 95 -1.60 10.38 16.61
C ASP A 95 -1.53 11.45 15.50
N LEU A 96 -1.52 11.01 14.24
CA LEU A 96 -1.62 11.88 13.07
C LEU A 96 -3.07 12.07 12.67
N LYS A 97 -3.41 13.22 12.12
CA LYS A 97 -4.72 13.45 11.51
C LYS A 97 -4.58 13.43 10.00
N SER A 98 -5.29 12.54 9.32
CA SER A 98 -5.50 12.64 7.88
C SER A 98 -6.15 13.97 7.52
N ARG A 99 -5.85 14.43 6.31
CA ARG A 99 -6.54 15.57 5.71
C ARG A 99 -7.37 15.03 4.57
N PRO A 100 -8.70 15.25 4.56
CA PRO A 100 -9.54 14.74 3.50
C PRO A 100 -9.08 15.30 2.15
N ILE A 101 -8.87 14.41 1.19
CA ILE A 101 -8.72 14.74 -0.24
C ILE A 101 -9.93 14.21 -1.00
N ALA A 102 -10.14 14.68 -2.24
CA ALA A 102 -11.16 14.11 -3.12
C ALA A 102 -10.61 12.85 -3.80
N GLU A 103 -11.35 11.74 -3.74
CA GLU A 103 -10.97 10.47 -4.36
C GLU A 103 -11.98 10.04 -5.40
N THR A 104 -11.50 9.61 -6.56
CA THR A 104 -12.33 9.16 -7.68
C THR A 104 -11.76 7.93 -8.34
N LEU A 105 -12.64 7.02 -8.78
CA LEU A 105 -12.26 5.85 -9.57
C LEU A 105 -12.45 6.09 -11.06
N LEU A 106 -11.41 5.86 -11.85
CA LEU A 106 -11.54 5.87 -13.31
C LEU A 106 -12.03 4.50 -13.79
N PRO A 107 -13.10 4.43 -14.61
CA PRO A 107 -13.54 3.17 -15.17
C PRO A 107 -12.43 2.59 -16.06
N SER A 108 -12.19 1.27 -15.94
CA SER A 108 -11.30 0.56 -16.84
C SER A 108 -11.83 0.65 -18.28
N LYS A 109 -11.03 1.20 -19.21
CA LYS A 109 -11.39 1.30 -20.65
C LYS A 109 -11.04 0.03 -21.44
N SER A 110 -10.40 -0.94 -20.80
CA SER A 110 -10.09 -2.27 -21.35
C SER A 110 -11.31 -3.17 -21.28
N PRO A 111 -11.38 -4.32 -22.02
CA PRO A 111 -12.39 -5.33 -21.72
C PRO A 111 -12.26 -5.65 -20.24
N SER A 112 -13.27 -5.22 -19.48
CA SER A 112 -13.34 -5.48 -18.06
C SER A 112 -13.06 -6.96 -17.88
N PHE A 113 -12.06 -7.28 -17.06
CA PHE A 113 -12.12 -8.54 -16.37
C PHE A 113 -13.36 -8.40 -15.48
N SER A 114 -14.52 -8.78 -16.02
CA SER A 114 -15.67 -9.07 -15.20
C SER A 114 -15.24 -10.31 -14.43
N LEU A 115 -14.63 -10.09 -13.26
CA LEU A 115 -15.01 -10.92 -12.13
C LEU A 115 -16.54 -10.93 -12.23
N ALA A 116 -17.13 -12.11 -12.39
CA ALA A 116 -18.55 -12.23 -12.13
C ALA A 116 -18.77 -11.52 -10.78
N ALA A 117 -19.78 -10.65 -10.68
CA ALA A 117 -20.19 -10.03 -9.43
C ALA A 117 -19.98 -11.06 -8.32
N PRO A 118 -19.27 -10.72 -7.20
CA PRO A 118 -18.81 -11.70 -6.23
C PRO A 118 -19.97 -12.66 -6.03
N SER A 119 -19.80 -13.88 -6.54
CA SER A 119 -20.85 -14.86 -6.39
C SER A 119 -21.03 -14.93 -4.88
N THR A 120 -22.25 -14.83 -4.39
CA THR A 120 -22.55 -14.93 -2.94
C THR A 120 -22.00 -16.22 -2.33
N THR A 121 -21.42 -17.10 -3.14
CA THR A 121 -20.45 -18.13 -2.80
C THR A 121 -19.02 -17.71 -3.20
N ILE A 122 -18.19 -17.32 -2.23
CA ILE A 122 -16.72 -17.30 -2.40
C ILE A 122 -16.30 -18.73 -2.77
N SER A 123 -15.95 -18.96 -4.03
CA SER A 123 -15.85 -20.32 -4.59
C SER A 123 -14.60 -21.09 -4.15
N SER A 124 -13.64 -20.45 -3.49
CA SER A 124 -12.54 -21.10 -2.74
C SER A 124 -11.88 -20.06 -1.83
N PRO A 125 -11.48 -20.41 -0.59
CA PRO A 125 -10.66 -19.51 0.22
C PRO A 125 -9.34 -19.24 -0.53
N LEU A 126 -9.09 -17.97 -0.84
CA LEU A 126 -7.80 -17.55 -1.38
C LEU A 126 -6.81 -17.48 -0.23
N ALA A 127 -5.62 -17.99 -0.47
CA ALA A 127 -4.56 -17.99 0.51
C ALA A 127 -3.23 -17.80 -0.21
N VAL A 128 -2.40 -16.92 0.33
CA VAL A 128 -1.13 -16.46 -0.26
C VAL A 128 -0.02 -16.53 0.77
N GLY A 129 1.23 -16.37 0.34
CA GLY A 129 2.40 -16.32 1.22
C GLY A 129 3.52 -17.29 0.85
N ALA A 130 3.23 -18.39 0.14
CA ALA A 130 4.27 -19.29 -0.38
C ALA A 130 5.04 -18.70 -1.58
N GLU A 131 4.39 -17.80 -2.31
CA GLU A 131 4.96 -17.04 -3.41
C GLU A 131 4.81 -15.55 -3.12
N LEU A 132 5.87 -14.79 -3.33
CA LEU A 132 5.89 -13.34 -3.35
C LEU A 132 5.85 -12.88 -4.82
N ARG A 133 4.91 -12.00 -5.16
CA ARG A 133 4.75 -11.43 -6.50
C ARG A 133 5.38 -10.05 -6.54
N LYS A 134 6.51 -9.92 -7.24
CA LYS A 134 7.21 -8.66 -7.41
C LYS A 134 6.75 -7.99 -8.71
N TYR A 135 6.47 -6.69 -8.64
CA TYR A 135 6.07 -5.86 -9.76
C TYR A 135 7.03 -4.70 -9.95
N ASP A 136 7.40 -4.44 -11.20
CA ASP A 136 8.22 -3.30 -11.58
C ASP A 136 7.35 -2.02 -11.56
N LEU A 137 7.66 -1.11 -10.65
CA LEU A 137 6.93 0.12 -10.40
C LEU A 137 7.65 1.33 -10.99
N ALA A 138 6.95 2.06 -11.85
CA ALA A 138 7.33 3.38 -12.32
C ALA A 138 6.56 4.47 -11.54
N LEU A 139 7.17 5.03 -10.50
CA LEU A 139 6.56 6.05 -9.65
C LEU A 139 7.11 7.44 -9.98
N ALA A 140 6.30 8.24 -10.68
CA ALA A 140 6.63 9.60 -11.05
C ALA A 140 6.33 10.61 -9.93
N ALA A 141 7.00 11.76 -9.99
CA ALA A 141 6.74 12.89 -9.10
C ALA A 141 6.69 14.19 -9.90
N THR A 142 5.62 14.98 -9.70
CA THR A 142 5.53 16.33 -10.26
C THR A 142 6.62 17.24 -9.69
N ALA A 143 6.92 18.32 -10.39
CA ALA A 143 7.87 19.33 -9.93
C ALA A 143 7.46 19.94 -8.59
N GLU A 144 6.17 20.12 -8.33
CA GLU A 144 5.67 20.61 -7.04
C GLU A 144 5.88 19.59 -5.92
N TYR A 145 5.67 18.30 -6.17
CA TYR A 145 5.95 17.24 -5.21
C TYR A 145 7.45 17.23 -4.86
N THR A 146 8.30 17.22 -5.87
CA THR A 146 9.76 17.25 -5.69
C THR A 146 10.20 18.52 -4.97
N GLN A 147 9.65 19.68 -5.33
CA GLN A 147 9.94 20.96 -4.66
C GLN A 147 9.53 20.95 -3.19
N PHE A 148 8.42 20.30 -2.85
CA PHE A 148 7.99 20.13 -1.47
C PHE A 148 8.99 19.28 -0.68
N HIS A 149 9.59 18.25 -1.29
CA HIS A 149 10.55 17.37 -0.63
C HIS A 149 11.99 17.88 -0.60
N GLY A 150 12.34 18.93 -1.35
CA GLY A 150 13.66 19.57 -1.31
C GLY A 150 14.09 20.19 -2.64
N GLY A 151 13.45 19.79 -3.74
CA GLY A 151 13.61 20.38 -5.06
C GLY A 151 14.68 19.74 -5.93
N THR A 152 15.36 18.69 -5.45
CA THR A 152 16.27 17.90 -6.27
C THR A 152 15.70 16.53 -6.60
N VAL A 153 16.21 15.89 -7.66
CA VAL A 153 15.88 14.50 -8.00
C VAL A 153 16.15 13.56 -6.83
N ALA A 154 17.26 13.75 -6.11
CA ALA A 154 17.59 12.94 -4.94
C ALA A 154 16.57 13.12 -3.80
N ASP A 155 16.09 14.34 -3.57
CA ASP A 155 15.08 14.61 -2.54
C ASP A 155 13.72 13.98 -2.88
N GLY A 156 13.28 14.11 -4.14
CA GLY A 156 12.06 13.47 -4.62
C GLY A 156 12.16 11.95 -4.57
N LEU A 157 13.30 11.39 -4.98
CA LEU A 157 13.55 9.94 -4.95
C LEU A 157 13.61 9.40 -3.52
N ASN A 158 14.21 10.13 -2.57
CA ASN A 158 14.17 9.76 -1.15
C ASN A 158 12.72 9.59 -0.66
N ALA A 159 11.86 10.56 -0.97
CA ALA A 159 10.45 10.52 -0.58
C ALA A 159 9.69 9.36 -1.23
N ILE A 160 9.94 9.12 -2.52
CA ILE A 160 9.42 7.97 -3.27
C ILE A 160 9.84 6.65 -2.62
N VAL A 161 11.12 6.48 -2.28
CA VAL A 161 11.62 5.25 -1.66
C VAL A 161 10.98 5.02 -0.30
N THR A 162 10.88 6.05 0.56
CA THR A 162 10.17 5.93 1.84
C THR A 162 8.71 5.53 1.63
N ALA A 163 8.02 6.13 0.64
CA ALA A 163 6.64 5.82 0.31
C ALA A 163 6.46 4.35 -0.15
N VAL A 164 7.27 3.88 -1.08
CA VAL A 164 7.20 2.50 -1.59
C VAL A 164 7.57 1.50 -0.50
N ASN A 165 8.54 1.82 0.37
CA ASN A 165 8.91 0.95 1.49
C ASN A 165 7.74 0.78 2.49
N ARG A 166 6.97 1.84 2.74
CA ARG A 166 5.73 1.81 3.55
C ARG A 166 4.64 0.97 2.91
N VAL A 167 4.40 1.17 1.61
CA VAL A 167 3.41 0.38 0.85
C VAL A 167 3.81 -1.10 0.87
N ASN A 168 5.08 -1.44 0.62
CA ASN A 168 5.58 -2.81 0.65
C ASN A 168 5.39 -3.48 2.01
N GLY A 169 5.48 -2.74 3.13
CA GLY A 169 5.21 -3.32 4.46
C GLY A 169 3.77 -3.81 4.62
N ILE A 170 2.81 -3.14 3.98
CA ILE A 170 1.39 -3.52 3.98
C ILE A 170 1.14 -4.66 2.98
N TYR A 171 1.56 -4.46 1.73
CA TYR A 171 1.27 -5.36 0.62
C TYR A 171 1.94 -6.72 0.76
N GLU A 172 3.17 -6.79 1.27
CA GLU A 172 3.85 -8.07 1.46
C GLU A 172 3.21 -8.88 2.56
N ARG A 173 2.84 -8.21 3.67
CA ARG A 173 2.19 -8.84 4.81
C ARG A 173 0.80 -9.35 4.47
N ALA A 174 0.02 -8.54 3.75
CA ALA A 174 -1.40 -8.82 3.55
C ALA A 174 -1.70 -9.64 2.28
N VAL A 175 -1.00 -9.40 1.17
CA VAL A 175 -1.34 -9.99 -0.14
C VAL A 175 -0.14 -10.58 -0.88
N ALA A 176 1.02 -10.69 -0.22
CA ALA A 176 2.26 -11.22 -0.79
C ALA A 176 2.68 -10.53 -2.11
N VAL A 177 2.55 -9.20 -2.16
CA VAL A 177 2.95 -8.35 -3.28
C VAL A 177 4.10 -7.43 -2.86
N ARG A 178 5.11 -7.27 -3.73
CA ARG A 178 6.23 -6.32 -3.57
C ARG A 178 6.34 -5.43 -4.80
N PHE A 179 6.65 -4.16 -4.58
CA PHE A 179 7.02 -3.21 -5.62
C PHE A 179 8.52 -2.92 -5.60
N GLU A 180 9.13 -2.91 -6.79
CA GLU A 180 10.52 -2.52 -7.03
C GLU A 180 10.56 -1.39 -8.05
N LEU A 181 11.24 -0.28 -7.73
CA LEU A 181 11.36 0.87 -8.62
C LEU A 181 12.23 0.55 -9.83
N VAL A 182 11.75 0.91 -11.01
CA VAL A 182 12.47 0.70 -12.30
C VAL A 182 13.80 1.46 -12.37
N ALA A 183 14.72 1.00 -13.22
CA ALA A 183 16.07 1.56 -13.37
C ALA A 183 16.09 3.06 -13.77
N GLU A 184 15.08 3.49 -14.52
CA GLU A 184 14.91 4.86 -15.01
C GLU A 184 14.05 5.76 -14.11
N ASN A 185 13.67 5.32 -12.90
CA ASN A 185 12.72 6.07 -12.08
C ASN A 185 13.25 7.46 -11.68
N ASP A 186 14.57 7.69 -11.67
CA ASP A 186 15.17 9.01 -11.47
C ASP A 186 14.78 10.01 -12.56
N GLN A 187 14.47 9.54 -13.77
CA GLN A 187 14.01 10.37 -14.89
C GLN A 187 12.53 10.76 -14.78
N LEU A 188 11.78 10.12 -13.89
CA LEU A 188 10.37 10.42 -13.62
C LEU A 188 10.20 11.42 -12.45
N VAL A 189 11.29 11.90 -11.87
CA VAL A 189 11.28 12.91 -10.80
C VAL A 189 11.55 14.29 -11.40
N TYR A 190 10.49 15.05 -11.62
CA TYR A 190 10.60 16.39 -12.22
C TYR A 190 10.98 17.42 -11.17
N THR A 191 11.84 18.38 -11.52
CA THR A 191 12.29 19.46 -10.61
C THR A 191 11.92 20.86 -11.11
N ASP A 192 11.51 20.98 -12.37
CA ASP A 192 11.18 22.26 -13.02
C ASP A 192 9.75 22.19 -13.55
N ALA A 193 8.86 22.98 -12.96
CA ALA A 193 7.45 23.03 -13.35
C ALA A 193 7.22 23.51 -14.79
N ALA A 194 8.20 24.16 -15.43
CA ALA A 194 8.11 24.54 -16.84
C ALA A 194 8.47 23.41 -17.82
N LEU A 195 9.16 22.37 -17.33
CA LEU A 195 9.57 21.19 -18.10
C LEU A 195 8.83 19.91 -17.69
N ASP A 196 8.08 19.99 -16.60
CA ASP A 196 7.19 18.95 -16.12
C ASP A 196 6.00 18.73 -17.10
N PRO A 197 5.74 17.49 -17.56
CA PRO A 197 4.59 17.19 -18.42
C PRO A 197 3.23 17.20 -17.68
N TYR A 198 3.22 17.39 -16.36
CA TYR A 198 2.07 17.16 -15.50
C TYR A 198 1.23 18.40 -15.19
N THR A 199 -0.09 18.25 -15.29
CA THR A 199 -1.08 19.20 -14.80
C THR A 199 -1.35 18.94 -13.31
N ASN A 200 -0.44 19.36 -12.43
CA ASN A 200 -0.40 19.00 -11.00
C ASN A 200 -1.73 19.03 -10.21
N ASN A 201 -2.69 19.89 -10.57
CA ASN A 201 -3.95 20.06 -9.85
C ASN A 201 -5.17 19.42 -10.52
N ASP A 202 -4.98 18.62 -11.58
CA ASP A 202 -6.03 17.91 -12.31
C ASP A 202 -5.71 16.41 -12.34
N ALA A 203 -6.33 15.64 -11.44
CA ALA A 203 -6.03 14.22 -11.28
C ALA A 203 -6.40 13.38 -12.51
N ASP A 204 -7.47 13.75 -13.23
CA ASP A 204 -7.87 13.03 -14.45
C ASP A 204 -6.88 13.27 -15.58
N ALA A 205 -6.43 14.52 -15.75
CA ALA A 205 -5.39 14.85 -16.72
C ALA A 205 -4.05 14.19 -16.35
N LEU A 206 -3.66 14.24 -15.07
CA LEU A 206 -2.45 13.60 -14.54
C LEU A 206 -2.40 12.11 -14.86
N ALA A 207 -3.52 11.39 -14.74
CA ALA A 207 -3.55 9.96 -15.03
C ALA A 207 -3.21 9.67 -16.51
N ASP A 208 -3.80 10.42 -17.44
CA ASP A 208 -3.55 10.27 -18.87
C ASP A 208 -2.15 10.78 -19.29
N GLU A 209 -1.64 11.84 -18.66
CA GLU A 209 -0.28 12.36 -18.84
C GLU A 209 0.77 11.39 -18.29
N ASN A 210 0.50 10.75 -17.15
CA ASN A 210 1.42 9.79 -16.54
C ASN A 210 1.58 8.55 -17.38
N GLN A 211 0.48 8.04 -17.95
CA GLN A 211 0.56 6.93 -18.89
C GLN A 211 1.50 7.23 -20.05
N GLN A 212 1.33 8.39 -20.70
CA GLN A 212 2.17 8.79 -21.83
C GLN A 212 3.63 9.02 -21.43
N THR A 213 3.84 9.64 -20.28
CA THR A 213 5.18 9.97 -19.77
C THR A 213 5.96 8.70 -19.44
N VAL A 214 5.38 7.79 -18.66
CA VAL A 214 6.04 6.53 -18.29
C VAL A 214 6.30 5.67 -19.52
N ASP A 215 5.34 5.55 -20.44
CA ASP A 215 5.54 4.82 -21.71
C ASP A 215 6.69 5.40 -22.54
N SER A 216 6.87 6.73 -22.53
CA SER A 216 7.94 7.38 -23.31
C SER A 216 9.31 7.30 -22.66
N ILE A 217 9.39 7.35 -21.33
CA ILE A 217 10.66 7.43 -20.58
C ILE A 217 11.17 6.04 -20.22
N VAL A 218 10.32 5.21 -19.62
CA VAL A 218 10.67 3.86 -19.16
C VAL A 218 10.48 2.84 -20.28
N GLY A 219 9.45 3.04 -21.10
CA GLY A 219 9.04 2.09 -22.14
C GLY A 219 7.99 1.11 -21.63
N ALA A 220 6.90 0.96 -22.39
CA ALA A 220 5.74 0.13 -22.02
C ALA A 220 6.07 -1.33 -21.64
N GLY A 221 7.19 -1.88 -22.09
CA GLY A 221 7.61 -3.25 -21.75
C GLY A 221 8.46 -3.41 -20.49
N ASN A 222 8.85 -2.30 -19.85
CA ASN A 222 9.86 -2.27 -18.79
C ASN A 222 9.29 -1.91 -17.40
N TYR A 223 7.96 -1.97 -17.25
CA TYR A 223 7.27 -1.72 -15.99
C TYR A 223 5.91 -2.42 -15.98
N ASP A 224 5.36 -2.73 -14.81
CA ASP A 224 4.09 -3.43 -14.65
C ASP A 224 2.97 -2.53 -14.15
N ILE A 225 3.34 -1.55 -13.34
CA ILE A 225 2.45 -0.55 -12.73
C ILE A 225 3.16 0.80 -12.75
N GLY A 226 2.41 1.84 -13.10
CA GLY A 226 2.88 3.22 -12.99
C GLY A 226 1.89 4.06 -12.20
N HIS A 227 2.43 5.09 -11.53
CA HIS A 227 1.65 5.98 -10.68
C HIS A 227 2.36 7.33 -10.59
N VAL A 228 1.66 8.43 -10.34
CA VAL A 228 2.26 9.76 -10.14
C VAL A 228 1.87 10.36 -8.80
N LEU A 229 2.85 10.92 -8.10
CA LEU A 229 2.66 11.69 -6.87
C LEU A 229 2.67 13.18 -7.19
N SER A 230 1.69 13.91 -6.63
CA SER A 230 1.54 15.34 -6.86
C SER A 230 1.22 16.10 -5.58
N THR A 231 1.24 17.44 -5.63
CA THR A 231 0.71 18.28 -4.55
C THR A 231 -0.73 18.73 -4.78
N GLY A 232 -1.44 18.09 -5.72
CA GLY A 232 -2.86 18.32 -5.95
C GLY A 232 -3.71 17.93 -4.73
N THR A 233 -5.02 18.17 -4.81
CA THR A 233 -5.97 17.87 -3.71
C THR A 233 -6.84 16.65 -3.99
N SER A 234 -6.44 15.82 -4.94
CA SER A 234 -7.22 14.67 -5.38
C SER A 234 -6.34 13.46 -5.68
N ALA A 235 -6.93 12.29 -5.55
CA ALA A 235 -6.36 11.01 -5.90
C ALA A 235 -7.30 10.26 -6.84
N THR A 236 -6.73 9.53 -7.79
CA THR A 236 -7.51 8.72 -8.73
C THR A 236 -6.70 7.58 -9.31
N ALA A 237 -7.35 6.44 -9.50
CA ALA A 237 -6.74 5.29 -10.15
C ALA A 237 -7.72 4.61 -11.12
N ALA A 238 -7.17 4.13 -12.23
CA ALA A 238 -7.88 3.22 -13.10
C ALA A 238 -7.98 1.83 -12.45
N LEU A 239 -9.19 1.28 -12.44
CA LEU A 239 -9.48 0.03 -11.73
C LEU A 239 -8.93 -1.20 -12.47
N GLY A 240 -8.11 -2.02 -11.80
CA GLY A 240 -7.66 -3.32 -12.30
C GLY A 240 -6.85 -3.24 -13.59
N VAL A 241 -5.81 -2.42 -13.60
CA VAL A 241 -4.99 -2.09 -14.79
C VAL A 241 -3.53 -2.53 -14.71
N VAL A 242 -3.06 -3.11 -13.61
CA VAL A 242 -1.67 -3.62 -13.52
C VAL A 242 -1.40 -4.62 -14.67
N GLY A 243 -0.35 -4.36 -15.45
CA GLY A 243 0.00 -5.15 -16.65
C GLY A 243 -0.82 -4.84 -17.91
N VAL A 244 -1.79 -3.93 -17.87
CA VAL A 244 -2.63 -3.55 -19.01
C VAL A 244 -1.98 -2.40 -19.80
N GLU A 245 -1.51 -2.69 -21.01
CA GLU A 245 -0.90 -1.69 -21.90
C GLU A 245 -1.80 -0.46 -22.12
N GLY A 246 -1.22 0.74 -22.06
CA GLY A 246 -1.92 2.01 -22.21
C GLY A 246 -2.83 2.39 -21.04
N GLN A 247 -2.87 1.60 -19.96
CA GLN A 247 -3.70 1.87 -18.77
C GLN A 247 -2.95 1.68 -17.45
N LYS A 248 -1.90 0.84 -17.41
CA LYS A 248 -1.18 0.43 -16.21
C LYS A 248 -0.45 1.55 -15.45
N ALA A 249 -0.28 2.73 -16.06
CA ALA A 249 0.30 3.91 -15.43
C ALA A 249 -0.75 4.99 -15.04
N LYS A 250 -2.05 4.68 -15.11
CA LYS A 250 -3.14 5.61 -14.78
C LYS A 250 -3.50 5.57 -13.29
N GLY A 251 -2.54 5.92 -12.44
CA GLY A 251 -2.73 6.11 -11.01
C GLY A 251 -2.13 7.44 -10.56
N VAL A 252 -2.83 8.14 -9.67
CA VAL A 252 -2.48 9.47 -9.16
C VAL A 252 -2.79 9.52 -7.67
N THR A 253 -1.82 9.98 -6.88
CA THR A 253 -2.04 10.33 -5.48
C THR A 253 -1.56 11.77 -5.25
N GLY A 254 -2.51 12.70 -5.10
CA GLY A 254 -2.24 14.10 -4.81
C GLY A 254 -2.56 14.48 -3.37
N ASN A 255 -1.63 15.17 -2.71
CA ASN A 255 -1.92 15.83 -1.43
C ASN A 255 -1.09 17.12 -1.29
N PRO A 256 -1.62 18.26 -0.80
CA PRO A 256 -0.82 19.48 -0.62
C PRO A 256 0.32 19.34 0.42
N GLN A 257 0.24 18.33 1.27
CA GLN A 257 1.27 17.97 2.25
C GLN A 257 1.55 16.47 2.17
N PRO A 258 2.22 15.97 1.12
CA PRO A 258 2.33 14.54 0.85
C PRO A 258 3.39 13.86 1.74
N VAL A 259 3.11 13.80 3.05
CA VAL A 259 3.95 13.18 4.08
C VAL A 259 3.11 12.47 5.13
N GLY A 260 3.76 11.56 5.86
CA GLY A 260 3.17 10.83 6.98
C GLY A 260 2.22 9.73 6.54
N ASP A 261 1.91 8.83 7.46
CA ASP A 261 1.21 7.60 7.12
C ASP A 261 -0.26 7.80 6.74
N ALA A 262 -0.90 8.90 7.13
CA ALA A 262 -2.21 9.23 6.56
C ALA A 262 -2.13 9.41 5.02
N PHE A 263 -1.05 10.01 4.50
CA PHE A 263 -0.87 10.09 3.05
C PHE A 263 -0.51 8.74 2.43
N LEU A 264 0.41 8.01 3.06
CA LEU A 264 0.97 6.79 2.48
C LEU A 264 0.01 5.59 2.57
N VAL A 265 -0.77 5.49 3.65
CA VAL A 265 -1.72 4.41 3.90
C VAL A 265 -3.10 4.76 3.37
N ASP A 266 -3.68 5.89 3.78
CA ASP A 266 -5.08 6.22 3.45
C ASP A 266 -5.28 6.63 1.99
N HIS A 267 -4.20 7.01 1.29
CA HIS A 267 -4.24 7.45 -0.12
C HIS A 267 -3.33 6.61 -1.02
N LEU A 268 -2.00 6.61 -0.85
CA LEU A 268 -1.14 5.94 -1.83
C LEU A 268 -1.36 4.42 -1.90
N ALA A 269 -1.40 3.74 -0.74
CA ALA A 269 -1.72 2.32 -0.70
C ALA A 269 -3.16 2.04 -1.19
N HIS A 270 -4.10 2.92 -0.90
CA HIS A 270 -5.48 2.84 -1.38
C HIS A 270 -5.55 2.85 -2.93
N GLU A 271 -4.92 3.85 -3.55
CA GLU A 271 -4.96 4.03 -5.01
C GLU A 271 -4.17 2.98 -5.78
N ILE A 272 -3.00 2.56 -5.27
CA ILE A 272 -2.28 1.40 -5.84
C ILE A 272 -3.19 0.17 -5.81
N GLY A 273 -3.96 0.02 -4.73
CA GLY A 273 -4.92 -1.05 -4.55
C GLY A 273 -6.03 -1.08 -5.59
N HIS A 274 -6.55 0.08 -5.98
CA HIS A 274 -7.46 0.20 -7.12
C HIS A 274 -6.82 -0.24 -8.43
N GLN A 275 -5.52 0.00 -8.66
CA GLN A 275 -4.85 -0.52 -9.86
C GLN A 275 -4.79 -2.07 -9.89
N PHE A 276 -4.91 -2.73 -8.73
CA PHE A 276 -5.14 -4.18 -8.60
C PHE A 276 -6.62 -4.59 -8.63
N GLY A 277 -7.55 -3.65 -8.76
CA GLY A 277 -8.97 -3.93 -8.97
C GLY A 277 -9.82 -3.98 -7.70
N ALA A 278 -9.26 -3.62 -6.54
CA ALA A 278 -10.05 -3.54 -5.31
C ALA A 278 -11.03 -2.37 -5.32
N ASN A 279 -12.19 -2.57 -4.72
CA ASN A 279 -13.22 -1.57 -4.55
C ASN A 279 -13.26 -1.04 -3.11
N HIS A 280 -13.93 0.10 -2.92
CA HIS A 280 -14.18 0.65 -1.60
C HIS A 280 -15.01 -0.30 -0.74
N THR A 281 -14.68 -0.37 0.55
CA THR A 281 -15.32 -1.29 1.50
C THR A 281 -16.25 -0.61 2.50
N PHE A 282 -16.22 0.72 2.62
CA PHE A 282 -17.05 1.46 3.56
C PHE A 282 -18.55 1.43 3.20
N ASN A 283 -19.39 1.54 4.21
CA ASN A 283 -20.85 1.55 4.11
C ASN A 283 -21.50 2.80 4.73
N GLY A 284 -20.73 3.87 4.90
CA GLY A 284 -21.18 5.18 5.35
C GLY A 284 -21.83 6.00 4.24
N LEU A 285 -22.53 7.06 4.62
CA LEU A 285 -23.23 7.98 3.70
C LEU A 285 -22.90 9.47 3.97
N GLY A 286 -22.19 9.78 5.06
CA GLY A 286 -21.74 11.13 5.37
C GLY A 286 -20.44 11.56 4.68
N GLY A 287 -20.13 12.85 4.69
CA GLY A 287 -18.84 13.39 4.22
C GLY A 287 -18.46 12.93 2.81
N ASN A 288 -17.23 12.42 2.66
CA ASN A 288 -16.70 11.88 1.41
C ASN A 288 -17.23 10.48 1.06
N CYS A 289 -17.87 9.76 2.01
CA CYS A 289 -18.60 8.54 1.71
C CYS A 289 -19.87 8.81 0.88
N ALA A 290 -20.35 10.06 0.85
CA ALA A 290 -21.49 10.48 0.04
C ALA A 290 -21.17 10.54 -1.47
N ASN A 291 -22.16 10.90 -2.29
CA ASN A 291 -21.99 11.30 -3.69
C ASN A 291 -21.40 10.25 -4.65
N GLY A 292 -21.62 8.97 -4.39
CA GLY A 292 -21.30 7.89 -5.33
C GLY A 292 -19.94 7.24 -5.13
N SER A 293 -19.20 7.62 -4.09
CA SER A 293 -17.97 6.94 -3.68
C SER A 293 -18.25 5.52 -3.16
N ARG A 294 -19.39 5.28 -2.52
CA ARG A 294 -19.78 3.96 -2.00
C ARG A 294 -19.99 2.94 -3.13
N ASN A 295 -19.32 1.79 -3.06
CA ASN A 295 -19.59 0.65 -3.94
C ASN A 295 -20.52 -0.37 -3.25
N PRO A 296 -21.79 -0.54 -3.72
CA PRO A 296 -22.75 -1.44 -3.07
C PRO A 296 -22.33 -2.91 -2.97
N ASP A 297 -21.54 -3.41 -3.92
CA ASP A 297 -21.19 -4.83 -3.99
C ASP A 297 -20.05 -5.22 -3.04
N SER A 298 -19.36 -4.23 -2.47
CA SER A 298 -18.23 -4.40 -1.55
C SER A 298 -18.36 -3.61 -0.25
N ALA A 299 -19.46 -2.88 -0.04
CA ALA A 299 -19.71 -2.01 1.12
C ALA A 299 -20.03 -2.78 2.41
N PHE A 300 -19.05 -3.52 2.93
CA PHE A 300 -19.16 -4.38 4.12
C PHE A 300 -18.77 -3.67 5.43
N GLU A 301 -17.80 -2.76 5.39
CA GLU A 301 -17.32 -2.10 6.60
C GLU A 301 -18.31 -1.00 7.05
N PRO A 302 -18.76 -1.00 8.32
CA PRO A 302 -19.73 -0.01 8.79
C PRO A 302 -19.17 1.41 8.75
N GLY A 303 -20.05 2.40 8.52
CA GLY A 303 -19.66 3.82 8.55
C GLY A 303 -18.50 4.12 7.60
N SER A 304 -17.50 4.86 8.06
CA SER A 304 -16.29 5.15 7.30
C SER A 304 -15.43 3.91 6.96
N GLY A 305 -15.66 2.77 7.62
CA GLY A 305 -14.69 1.68 7.67
C GLY A 305 -13.42 2.03 8.45
N SER A 306 -12.57 1.02 8.64
CA SER A 306 -11.32 1.05 9.39
C SER A 306 -10.11 0.55 8.59
N THR A 307 -10.31 -0.19 7.50
CA THR A 307 -9.20 -0.74 6.69
C THR A 307 -8.77 0.21 5.57
N VAL A 308 -7.71 -0.15 4.82
CA VAL A 308 -7.14 0.69 3.75
C VAL A 308 -8.17 1.13 2.70
N PHE A 309 -9.18 0.31 2.37
CA PHE A 309 -10.23 0.65 1.39
C PHE A 309 -11.49 1.25 2.02
N GLY A 310 -11.49 1.46 3.33
CA GLY A 310 -12.40 2.36 3.99
C GLY A 310 -12.01 3.82 3.73
N TYR A 311 -12.91 4.72 4.11
CA TYR A 311 -12.72 6.17 4.15
C TYR A 311 -12.58 6.66 5.60
N ALA A 312 -11.81 5.94 6.42
CA ALA A 312 -11.60 6.26 7.84
C ALA A 312 -11.30 7.76 8.03
N GLY A 313 -12.09 8.43 8.86
CA GLY A 313 -11.94 9.86 9.21
C GLY A 313 -12.43 10.84 8.14
N ARG A 314 -13.10 10.37 7.08
CA ARG A 314 -13.53 11.18 5.93
C ARG A 314 -15.04 11.21 5.72
N CYS A 315 -15.82 10.55 6.57
CA CYS A 315 -17.26 10.37 6.42
C CYS A 315 -18.09 11.13 7.47
N GLY A 316 -17.47 11.98 8.28
CA GLY A 316 -18.16 12.90 9.20
C GLY A 316 -18.72 12.17 10.41
N ASP A 317 -20.02 12.29 10.66
CA ASP A 317 -20.65 11.62 11.82
C ASP A 317 -20.60 10.08 11.73
N ASP A 318 -20.32 9.52 10.54
CA ASP A 318 -20.15 8.09 10.30
C ASP A 318 -18.70 7.60 10.56
N ASP A 319 -17.78 8.47 10.98
CA ASP A 319 -16.38 8.11 11.21
C ASP A 319 -16.19 7.19 12.43
N LEU A 320 -15.62 6.00 12.18
CA LEU A 320 -15.28 5.03 13.23
C LEU A 320 -13.93 5.34 13.89
N GLN A 321 -12.97 5.82 13.10
CA GLN A 321 -11.62 6.17 13.51
C GLN A 321 -11.04 7.23 12.57
N SER A 322 -9.92 7.83 12.94
CA SER A 322 -9.37 8.99 12.19
C SER A 322 -8.54 8.62 10.95
N ASN A 323 -7.90 7.45 10.94
CA ASN A 323 -7.06 6.98 9.83
C ASN A 323 -7.22 5.47 9.71
N SER A 324 -6.92 4.89 8.55
CA SER A 324 -7.05 3.46 8.33
C SER A 324 -5.96 2.69 9.08
N ASP A 325 -6.32 1.52 9.57
CA ASP A 325 -5.34 0.52 10.00
C ASP A 325 -4.67 -0.08 8.74
N PRO A 326 -3.35 -0.33 8.76
CA PRO A 326 -2.59 -0.71 7.57
C PRO A 326 -2.73 -2.20 7.22
N TYR A 327 -3.96 -2.64 6.99
CA TYR A 327 -4.32 -3.96 6.49
C TYR A 327 -5.55 -3.86 5.58
N PHE A 328 -5.84 -4.94 4.85
CA PHE A 328 -6.98 -4.99 3.93
C PHE A 328 -8.12 -5.80 4.54
N HIS A 329 -9.35 -5.30 4.38
CA HIS A 329 -10.55 -6.10 4.58
C HIS A 329 -10.59 -7.30 3.62
N ALA A 330 -11.27 -8.38 4.00
CA ALA A 330 -11.34 -9.67 3.32
C ALA A 330 -11.83 -9.52 1.88
N SER A 331 -12.75 -8.59 1.62
CA SER A 331 -13.20 -8.24 0.28
C SER A 331 -12.05 -7.72 -0.58
N SER A 332 -11.33 -6.69 -0.12
CA SER A 332 -10.22 -6.11 -0.88
C SER A 332 -9.03 -7.07 -0.99
N PHE A 333 -8.75 -7.86 0.05
CA PHE A 333 -7.81 -8.97 -0.03
C PHE A 333 -8.20 -9.92 -1.17
N HIS A 334 -9.46 -10.34 -1.23
CA HIS A 334 -9.94 -11.26 -2.26
C HIS A 334 -9.83 -10.65 -3.67
N GLU A 335 -10.16 -9.37 -3.84
CA GLU A 335 -10.06 -8.66 -5.12
C GLU A 335 -8.60 -8.54 -5.59
N ILE A 336 -7.70 -8.04 -4.73
CA ILE A 336 -6.27 -7.89 -5.06
C ILE A 336 -5.62 -9.23 -5.34
N VAL A 337 -5.88 -10.24 -4.49
CA VAL A 337 -5.30 -11.58 -4.67
C VAL A 337 -5.85 -12.24 -5.92
N SER A 338 -7.15 -12.12 -6.19
CA SER A 338 -7.74 -12.65 -7.45
C SER A 338 -7.06 -12.01 -8.67
N TYR A 339 -6.88 -10.69 -8.67
CA TYR A 339 -6.25 -10.01 -9.79
C TYR A 339 -4.77 -10.39 -9.98
N SER A 340 -4.01 -10.43 -8.88
CA SER A 340 -2.57 -10.72 -8.91
C SER A 340 -2.25 -12.20 -9.13
N THR A 341 -3.18 -13.13 -8.88
CA THR A 341 -2.95 -14.57 -9.05
C THR A 341 -3.67 -15.17 -10.25
N GLN A 342 -4.82 -14.62 -10.66
CA GLN A 342 -5.68 -15.16 -11.72
C GLN A 342 -6.00 -14.15 -12.82
N GLY A 343 -5.87 -12.85 -12.54
CA GLY A 343 -6.11 -11.77 -13.49
C GLY A 343 -4.90 -11.44 -14.36
N VAL A 344 -4.98 -10.31 -15.08
CA VAL A 344 -3.90 -9.82 -15.96
C VAL A 344 -2.62 -9.55 -15.17
N GLY A 345 -2.74 -9.06 -13.93
CA GLY A 345 -1.60 -8.83 -13.05
C GLY A 345 -0.79 -10.09 -12.73
N SER A 346 -1.37 -11.29 -12.87
CA SER A 346 -0.62 -12.55 -12.67
C SER A 346 0.40 -12.82 -13.78
N ALA A 347 0.17 -12.30 -14.98
CA ALA A 347 0.99 -12.60 -16.15
C ALA A 347 2.29 -11.77 -16.23
N VAL A 348 2.36 -10.67 -15.46
CA VAL A 348 3.48 -9.72 -15.51
C VAL A 348 4.37 -9.76 -14.26
N ALA A 349 3.90 -10.38 -13.18
CA ALA A 349 4.65 -10.44 -11.93
C ALA A 349 5.87 -11.38 -12.02
N ASP A 350 6.99 -10.94 -11.44
CA ASP A 350 8.10 -11.80 -11.07
C ASP A 350 7.73 -12.62 -9.82
N VAL A 351 7.55 -13.93 -9.99
CA VAL A 351 7.14 -14.83 -8.89
C VAL A 351 8.36 -15.41 -8.17
N LEU A 352 8.48 -15.11 -6.88
CA LEU A 352 9.57 -15.55 -6.02
C LEU A 352 9.06 -16.52 -4.94
N ALA A 353 9.67 -17.69 -4.83
CA ALA A 353 9.38 -18.59 -3.72
C ALA A 353 9.84 -17.98 -2.39
N THR A 354 8.94 -17.84 -1.42
CA THR A 354 9.28 -17.33 -0.08
C THR A 354 9.94 -18.41 0.79
N GLY A 355 9.60 -19.68 0.52
CA GLY A 355 9.93 -20.80 1.37
C GLY A 355 8.98 -20.95 2.58
N ASN A 356 7.95 -20.10 2.66
CA ASN A 356 6.89 -20.19 3.65
C ASN A 356 5.78 -21.13 3.17
N ASN A 357 5.04 -21.74 4.07
CA ASN A 357 3.81 -22.46 3.79
C ASN A 357 2.61 -21.61 4.15
N VAL A 358 1.48 -21.91 3.52
CA VAL A 358 0.25 -21.16 3.73
C VAL A 358 -0.50 -21.73 4.96
N PRO A 359 -0.90 -20.90 5.93
CA PRO A 359 -1.64 -21.37 7.09
C PRO A 359 -3.01 -21.95 6.70
N GLN A 360 -3.52 -22.81 7.55
CA GLN A 360 -4.85 -23.40 7.42
C GLN A 360 -5.78 -22.86 8.50
N VAL A 361 -7.03 -22.62 8.14
CA VAL A 361 -8.10 -22.23 9.07
C VAL A 361 -9.31 -23.14 8.86
N ASP A 362 -9.88 -23.64 9.95
CA ASP A 362 -11.12 -24.41 9.97
C ASP A 362 -12.16 -23.66 10.80
N GLY A 363 -13.17 -23.11 10.11
CA GLY A 363 -14.28 -22.37 10.71
C GLY A 363 -15.43 -23.25 11.23
N GLY A 364 -15.33 -24.58 11.08
CA GLY A 364 -16.39 -25.51 11.43
C GLY A 364 -17.48 -25.63 10.35
N ALA A 365 -18.71 -25.93 10.78
CA ALA A 365 -19.84 -26.14 9.88
C ALA A 365 -20.46 -24.81 9.41
N ASP A 366 -21.03 -24.81 8.21
CA ASP A 366 -21.84 -23.70 7.71
C ASP A 366 -23.19 -23.62 8.45
N TYR A 367 -23.61 -22.40 8.80
CA TYR A 367 -24.89 -22.15 9.46
C TYR A 367 -25.69 -21.07 8.72
N VAL A 368 -27.01 -21.27 8.62
CA VAL A 368 -27.94 -20.21 8.20
C VAL A 368 -28.45 -19.50 9.45
N ILE A 369 -28.04 -18.25 9.63
CA ILE A 369 -28.37 -17.44 10.80
C ILE A 369 -29.37 -16.36 10.37
N PRO A 370 -30.57 -16.27 10.99
CA PRO A 370 -31.49 -15.18 10.69
C PRO A 370 -30.88 -13.81 11.02
N ALA A 371 -31.26 -12.79 10.25
CA ALA A 371 -30.90 -11.40 10.56
C ALA A 371 -31.25 -11.03 12.02
N ASP A 372 -30.47 -10.12 12.61
CA ASP A 372 -30.58 -9.67 14.00
C ASP A 372 -30.39 -10.76 15.07
N THR A 373 -29.82 -11.91 14.70
CA THR A 373 -29.50 -12.99 15.66
C THR A 373 -28.04 -12.90 16.08
N ALA A 374 -27.78 -12.71 17.37
CA ALA A 374 -26.43 -12.79 17.90
C ALA A 374 -25.90 -14.24 17.84
N PHE A 375 -24.65 -14.41 17.41
CA PHE A 375 -23.95 -15.68 17.38
C PHE A 375 -22.49 -15.51 17.82
N ALA A 376 -21.82 -16.63 18.06
CA ALA A 376 -20.38 -16.68 18.31
C ALA A 376 -19.76 -17.67 17.33
N LEU A 377 -18.59 -17.32 16.79
CA LEU A 377 -17.80 -18.17 15.92
C LEU A 377 -16.60 -18.71 16.70
N ALA A 378 -16.24 -19.96 16.39
CA ALA A 378 -15.02 -20.57 16.87
C ALA A 378 -14.35 -21.22 15.66
N ALA A 379 -13.09 -20.85 15.41
CA ALA A 379 -12.25 -21.48 14.40
C ALA A 379 -10.97 -22.01 15.02
N THR A 380 -10.34 -22.96 14.35
CA THR A 380 -8.99 -23.42 14.66
C THR A 380 -8.07 -23.11 13.50
N GLY A 381 -6.91 -22.50 13.79
CA GLY A 381 -5.85 -22.28 12.82
C GLY A 381 -4.63 -23.14 13.10
N SER A 382 -3.88 -23.48 12.04
CA SER A 382 -2.60 -24.17 12.13
C SER A 382 -1.64 -23.73 11.03
N ASP A 383 -0.37 -23.61 11.36
CA ASP A 383 0.70 -23.32 10.41
C ASP A 383 1.63 -24.53 10.25
N PRO A 384 1.98 -24.96 9.02
CA PRO A 384 2.99 -25.98 8.80
C PRO A 384 4.41 -25.58 9.27
N ASP A 385 4.73 -24.29 9.34
CA ASP A 385 6.04 -23.77 9.69
C ASP A 385 6.21 -23.63 11.21
N PRO A 386 7.12 -24.42 11.82
CA PRO A 386 7.29 -24.44 13.27
C PRO A 386 7.98 -23.17 13.74
N GLY A 387 7.25 -22.32 14.47
CA GLY A 387 7.76 -21.07 15.03
C GLY A 387 6.95 -19.85 14.61
N ASP A 388 6.14 -19.99 13.56
CA ASP A 388 5.25 -18.94 13.11
C ASP A 388 4.09 -18.75 14.10
N VAL A 389 3.83 -17.49 14.43
CA VAL A 389 2.76 -17.11 15.34
C VAL A 389 1.60 -16.56 14.51
N LEU A 390 0.49 -17.30 14.50
CA LEU A 390 -0.70 -16.91 13.77
C LEU A 390 -1.45 -15.77 14.46
N THR A 391 -1.82 -14.78 13.66
CA THR A 391 -2.80 -13.74 14.00
C THR A 391 -4.10 -14.02 13.27
N TYR A 392 -5.22 -13.58 13.85
CA TYR A 392 -6.55 -13.84 13.32
C TYR A 392 -7.34 -12.54 13.23
N SER A 393 -8.09 -12.38 12.14
CA SER A 393 -9.12 -11.36 11.98
C SER A 393 -10.43 -12.05 11.61
N TRP A 394 -11.54 -11.49 12.09
CA TRP A 394 -12.89 -11.92 11.73
C TRP A 394 -13.60 -10.74 11.11
N GLU A 395 -14.09 -10.94 9.88
CA GLU A 395 -14.73 -9.89 9.11
C GLU A 395 -16.05 -10.40 8.55
N GLN A 396 -17.08 -9.59 8.73
CA GLN A 396 -18.42 -9.88 8.26
C GLN A 396 -18.58 -9.31 6.85
N MET A 397 -19.13 -10.12 5.95
CA MET A 397 -19.47 -9.71 4.58
C MET A 397 -20.94 -10.07 4.34
N ASP A 398 -21.85 -9.13 4.61
CA ASP A 398 -23.31 -9.32 4.52
C ASP A 398 -24.06 -8.22 3.76
#